data_AF-A0A7D9M8F2-F1
#
_entry.id   AF-A0A7D9M8F2-F1
#
_cell.length_a   1.000
_cell.length_b   1.000
_cell.length_c   1.000
_cell.angle_alpha   90.00
_cell.angle_beta   90.00
_cell.angle_gamma   90.00
#
_symmetry.space_group_name_H-M   'P 1'
#
loop_
_entity.id
_entity.type
_entity.pdbx_description
1 polymer ?
#
loop_
_entity_poly.entity_id
_entity_poly.type
_entity_poly.pdbx_seq_one_letter_code
_entity_poly.pdbx_strand_id
1 'polypeptide(L)' 'MNDLSGLTYDGETYRWLKTFEDLKCFINEALNIKGRWKSPGGDVKVFRSDGEGEFVIKWHGLRSKRLIIQSDNAEENL' A
#
# COMPACT_ATOMS: atom_id res chain seq x y z
N MET A 1 -3.56 -9.84 16.77
CA MET A 1 -3.65 -8.46 17.28
C MET A 1 -3.29 -7.57 16.10
N ASN A 2 -4.24 -6.81 15.55
CA ASN A 2 -4.00 -5.96 14.38
C ASN A 2 -3.20 -4.73 14.82
N ASP A 3 -1.88 -4.82 14.70
CA ASP A 3 -0.98 -3.74 15.08
C ASP A 3 -0.92 -2.67 13.97
N LEU A 4 -1.76 -1.65 14.11
CA LEU A 4 -1.84 -0.50 13.20
C LEU A 4 -0.64 0.47 13.32
N SER A 5 0.32 0.23 14.23
CA SER A 5 1.43 1.16 14.53
C SER A 5 2.39 1.43 13.36
N GLY A 6 2.27 0.70 12.26
CA GLY A 6 3.11 0.88 11.08
C GLY A 6 2.68 2.03 10.17
N LEU A 7 1.41 2.47 10.22
CA LEU A 7 0.86 3.48 9.33
C LEU A 7 0.87 4.86 10.00
N THR A 8 1.38 5.87 9.30
CA THR A 8 1.29 7.28 9.72
C THR A 8 0.90 8.17 8.55
N TYR A 9 0.42 9.38 8.85
CA TYR A 9 0.11 10.42 7.89
C TYR A 9 0.76 11.72 8.37
N ASP A 10 1.56 12.36 7.51
CA ASP A 10 2.31 13.57 7.86
C ASP A 10 1.59 14.88 7.45
N GLY A 11 0.35 14.79 6.96
CA GLY A 11 -0.40 15.93 6.44
C GLY A 11 -0.35 16.04 4.91
N GLU A 12 0.57 15.33 4.25
CA GLU A 12 0.68 15.31 2.79
C GLU A 12 0.55 13.89 2.23
N THR A 13 1.20 12.91 2.86
CA THR A 13 1.26 11.53 2.35
C THR A 13 1.18 10.49 3.46
N TYR A 14 0.66 9.32 3.11
CA TYR A 14 0.72 8.17 4.01
C TYR A 14 2.12 7.57 3.99
N ARG A 15 2.59 7.10 5.14
CA ARG A 15 3.90 6.45 5.29
C ARG A 15 3.78 5.14 6.05
N TRP A 16 4.53 4.14 5.59
CA TRP A 16 4.67 2.87 6.28
C TRP A 16 6.05 2.76 6.92
N LEU A 17 6.08 2.71 8.26
CA LEU A 17 7.32 2.84 9.03
C LEU A 17 8.04 1.52 9.28
N LYS A 18 7.34 0.40 9.11
CA LYS A 18 7.82 -0.97 9.36
C LYS A 18 8.34 -1.65 8.08
N THR A 19 8.61 -2.95 8.17
CA THR A 19 9.14 -3.72 7.04
C THR A 19 8.08 -3.95 5.95
N PHE A 20 8.53 -4.42 4.79
CA PHE A 20 7.62 -4.82 3.72
C PHE A 20 6.75 -6.02 4.11
N GLU A 21 7.29 -6.99 4.84
CA GLU A 21 6.51 -8.15 5.30
C GLU A 21 5.39 -7.70 6.25
N ASP A 22 5.68 -6.76 7.16
CA ASP A 22 4.67 -6.17 8.03
C ASP A 22 3.57 -5.47 7.24
N LEU A 23 3.92 -4.80 6.13
CA LEU A 23 2.94 -4.14 5.25
C LEU A 23 2.01 -5.17 4.58
N LYS A 24 2.53 -6.32 4.15
CA LYS A 24 1.71 -7.39 3.57
C LYS A 24 0.73 -7.96 4.59
N CYS A 25 1.22 -8.25 5.80
CA CYS A 25 0.39 -8.72 6.90
C CYS A 25 -0.68 -7.70 7.26
N PHE A 26 -0.33 -6.40 7.34
CA PHE A 26 -1.29 -5.34 7.60
C PHE A 26 -2.42 -5.30 6.56
N ILE A 27 -2.09 -5.32 5.26
CA ILE A 27 -3.11 -5.28 4.20
C ILE A 27 -4.00 -6.53 4.23
N ASN A 28 -3.40 -7.72 4.39
CA ASN A 28 -4.15 -8.97 4.32
C ASN A 28 -4.94 -9.29 5.61
N GLU A 29 -4.37 -9.02 6.78
CA GLU A 29 -4.96 -9.41 8.07
C GLU A 29 -5.70 -8.25 8.74
N ALA A 30 -5.11 -7.05 8.75
CA ALA A 30 -5.71 -5.91 9.44
C ALA A 30 -6.80 -5.24 8.60
N LEU A 31 -6.55 -5.05 7.30
CA LEU A 31 -7.56 -4.51 6.38
C LEU A 31 -8.45 -5.60 5.77
N ASN A 32 -8.06 -6.88 5.87
CA ASN A 32 -8.76 -8.01 5.27
C ASN A 32 -8.93 -7.88 3.74
N ILE A 33 -7.90 -7.36 3.06
CA ILE A 33 -7.97 -7.12 1.61
C ILE A 33 -7.04 -8.09 0.88
N LYS A 34 -7.64 -8.87 -0.02
CA LYS A 34 -6.93 -9.80 -0.90
C LYS A 34 -6.45 -9.09 -2.16
N GLY A 35 -5.33 -9.55 -2.69
CA GLY A 35 -4.73 -8.97 -3.87
C GLY A 35 -3.36 -9.55 -4.16
N ARG A 36 -2.70 -8.96 -5.15
CA ARG A 36 -1.40 -9.44 -5.64
C ARG A 36 -0.36 -8.33 -5.60
N TRP A 37 0.82 -8.69 -5.09
CA TRP A 37 2.00 -7.84 -5.10
C TRP A 37 2.80 -8.02 -6.39
N LYS A 38 3.27 -6.91 -6.94
CA LYS A 38 4.19 -6.84 -8.07
C LYS A 38 5.38 -5.94 -7.73
N SER A 39 6.53 -6.24 -8.33
CA SER A 39 7.76 -5.43 -8.23
C SER A 39 8.13 -4.94 -9.63
N PRO A 40 7.66 -3.75 -10.07
CA PRO A 40 7.92 -3.25 -11.42
C PRO A 40 9.39 -2.87 -11.67
N GLY A 41 10.20 -2.76 -10.62
CA GLY A 41 11.62 -2.40 -10.69
C GLY A 41 11.99 -1.41 -9.58
N GLY A 42 13.29 -1.34 -9.26
CA GLY A 42 13.80 -0.50 -8.18
C GLY A 42 13.21 -0.84 -6.79
N ASP A 43 13.05 0.18 -5.96
CA ASP A 43 12.56 0.06 -4.57
C ASP A 43 11.02 0.18 -4.45
N VAL A 44 10.28 0.08 -5.55
CA VAL A 44 8.82 0.22 -5.54
C VAL A 44 8.14 -1.15 -5.50
N LYS A 45 7.17 -1.31 -4.60
CA LYS A 45 6.25 -2.47 -4.53
C LYS A 45 4.84 -1.99 -4.79
N VAL A 46 4.10 -2.73 -5.60
CA VAL A 46 2.73 -2.38 -6.00
C VAL A 46 1.81 -3.52 -5.61
N PHE A 47 0.81 -3.24 -4.79
CA PHE A 47 -0.28 -4.15 -4.50
C PHE A 47 -1.49 -3.74 -5.32
N ARG A 48 -2.18 -4.69 -5.94
CA ARG A 48 -3.48 -4.50 -6.57
C ARG A 48 -4.48 -5.42 -5.86
N SER A 49 -5.54 -4.85 -5.30
CA SER A 49 -6.60 -5.64 -4.67
C SER A 49 -7.37 -6.43 -5.73
N ASP A 50 -7.90 -7.59 -5.34
CA ASP A 50 -8.81 -8.37 -6.18
C ASP A 50 -10.28 -8.02 -5.80
N GLY A 51 -11.19 -7.86 -6.77
CA GLY A 51 -12.65 -7.70 -6.54
C GLY A 51 -13.23 -6.34 -6.92
N GLU A 52 -14.53 -6.11 -6.64
CA GLU A 52 -15.18 -4.82 -6.91
C GLU A 52 -14.60 -3.70 -6.02
N GLY A 53 -14.30 -2.54 -6.61
CA GLY A 53 -13.60 -1.46 -5.93
C GLY A 53 -12.08 -1.67 -5.87
N GLU A 54 -11.48 -2.18 -6.96
CA GLU A 54 -10.03 -2.36 -7.07
C GLU A 54 -9.28 -1.09 -6.65
N PHE A 55 -8.22 -1.24 -5.86
CA PHE A 55 -7.30 -0.17 -5.54
C PHE A 55 -5.85 -0.65 -5.62
N VAL A 56 -4.98 0.30 -5.88
CA VAL A 56 -3.54 0.12 -6.04
C VAL A 56 -2.83 0.79 -4.88
N ILE A 57 -2.03 0.03 -4.14
CA ILE A 57 -1.10 0.56 -3.14
C ILE A 57 0.31 0.53 -3.70
N LYS A 58 0.92 1.69 -3.90
CA LYS A 58 2.34 1.82 -4.24
C LYS A 58 3.12 2.12 -2.98
N TRP A 59 4.00 1.22 -2.59
CA TRP A 59 4.96 1.42 -1.52
C TRP A 59 6.33 1.72 -2.10
N HIS A 60 6.86 2.90 -1.81
CA HIS A 60 8.23 3.28 -2.10
C HIS A 60 9.06 2.92 -0.88
N GLY A 61 9.98 1.96 -1.03
CA GLY A 61 10.67 1.24 0.04
C GLY A 61 11.38 2.09 1.10
N LEU A 62 12.18 1.44 1.96
CA LEU A 62 12.65 2.00 3.24
C LEU A 62 13.32 3.38 3.20
N ARG A 63 13.83 3.84 2.05
CA ARG A 63 14.37 5.20 1.89
C ARG A 63 13.28 6.28 1.96
N SER A 64 12.15 6.06 1.30
CA SER A 64 11.05 7.04 1.25
C SER A 64 9.92 6.68 2.22
N LYS A 65 9.70 5.38 2.45
CA LYS A 65 8.63 4.84 3.29
C LYS A 65 7.24 5.32 2.89
N ARG A 66 7.07 5.76 1.64
CA ARG A 66 5.84 6.44 1.17
C ARG A 66 4.83 5.41 0.68
N LEU A 67 3.57 5.60 1.05
CA LEU A 67 2.42 4.87 0.54
C LEU A 67 1.56 5.79 -0.31
N ILE A 68 1.27 5.36 -1.52
CA ILE A 68 0.28 5.99 -2.39
C ILE A 68 -0.85 4.99 -2.56
N ILE A 69 -2.08 5.41 -2.28
CA ILE A 69 -3.27 4.58 -2.40
C ILE A 69 -4.15 5.22 -3.46
N GLN A 70 -4.47 4.48 -4.51
CA GLN A 70 -5.28 4.95 -5.63
C GLN A 70 -6.43 3.98 -5.85
N SER A 71 -7.66 4.45 -5.96
CA SER A 71 -8.75 3.63 -6.50
C SER A 71 -8.51 3.39 -7.99
N ASP A 72 -8.75 2.19 -8.50
CA ASP A 72 -8.64 1.87 -9.94
C ASP A 72 -9.71 2.62 -10.76
N ASN A 73 -10.79 3.09 -10.10
CA ASN A 73 -11.78 4.03 -10.64
C ASN A 73 -11.36 5.52 -10.57
N ALA A 74 -10.14 5.83 -10.10
CA ALA A 74 -9.58 7.14 -10.37
C ALA A 74 -9.20 7.14 -11.85
N GLU A 75 -10.15 7.51 -12.70
CA GLU A 75 -9.86 7.97 -14.06
C GLU A 75 -8.55 8.75 -14.00
N GLU A 76 -7.60 8.39 -14.87
CA GLU A 76 -6.52 9.25 -15.30
C GLU A 76 -7.15 10.50 -15.95
N ASN A 77 -7.76 11.38 -15.14
CA ASN A 77 -8.20 12.68 -15.58
C ASN A 77 -6.97 13.58 -15.61
N LEU A 78 -6.34 13.58 -16.79
CA LEU A 78 -5.65 14.67 -17.50
C LEU A 78 -4.77 15.62 -16.68
#